data_AF-A0A9D4E104-F1
#
_entry.id   AF-A0A9D4E104-F1
#
_cell.length_a   1.000
_cell.length_b   1.000
_cell.length_c   1.000
_cell.angle_alpha   90.00
_cell.angle_beta   90.00
_cell.angle_gamma   90.00
#
_symmetry.space_group_name_H-M   'P 1'
#
loop_
_entity.id
_entity.type
_entity.pdbx_description
1 polymer ?
#
loop_
_entity_poly.entity_id
_entity_poly.type
_entity_poly.pdbx_seq_one_letter_code
_entity_poly.pdbx_strand_id
1 'polypeptide(L)' 'MMIELNIPITADEVLCAVKSLKKGKAVGPDFLLNEYFTESIDILCADLCDLFNAILESGFFPDK' A
#
# COMPACT_ATOMS: atom_id res chain seq x y z
N MET A 1 -6.50 17.66 11.24
CA MET A 1 -5.43 17.74 10.22
C MET A 1 -6.13 17.68 8.88
N MET A 2 -6.08 18.75 8.07
CA MET A 2 -6.60 18.69 6.71
C MET A 2 -5.58 17.91 5.87
N ILE A 3 -6.01 16.82 5.26
CA ILE A 3 -5.18 16.02 4.36
C ILE A 3 -5.25 16.71 3.00
N GLU A 4 -4.12 17.24 2.54
CA GLU A 4 -4.01 17.82 1.21
C GLU A 4 -3.99 16.69 0.18
N LEU A 5 -4.80 16.80 -0.88
CA LEU A 5 -4.94 15.77 -1.90
C LEU A 5 -3.91 15.97 -3.02
N ASN A 6 -3.62 14.90 -3.76
CA ASN A 6 -2.71 14.91 -4.92
C ASN A 6 -1.27 15.32 -4.59
N ILE A 7 -0.84 15.02 -3.36
CA ILE A 7 0.56 15.12 -2.94
C ILE A 7 1.20 13.71 -2.93
N PRO A 8 2.54 13.61 -2.94
CA PRO A 8 3.21 12.33 -2.82
C PRO A 8 2.80 11.58 -1.54
N ILE A 9 2.54 10.28 -1.70
CA ILE A 9 2.25 9.35 -0.60
C ILE A 9 3.54 9.14 0.20
N THR A 10 3.42 9.11 1.52
CA THR A 10 4.55 8.91 2.44
C THR A 10 4.63 7.49 2.97
N ALA A 11 5.83 7.06 3.37
CA ALA A 11 6.05 5.76 4.02
C ALA A 11 5.22 5.61 5.31
N ASP A 12 5.00 6.69 6.07
CA ASP A 12 4.17 6.67 7.28
C ASP A 12 2.70 6.40 6.95
N GLU A 13 2.18 6.96 5.86
CA GLU A 13 0.81 6.68 5.38
C GLU A 13 0.68 5.22 4.96
N VAL A 14 1.65 4.69 4.20
CA VAL A 14 1.69 3.27 3.83
C VAL A 14 1.73 2.38 5.06
N LEU A 15 2.60 2.67 6.02
CA LEU A 15 2.73 1.92 7.26
C LEU A 15 1.43 1.92 8.07
N CYS A 16 0.78 3.08 8.19
CA CYS A 16 -0.50 3.20 8.88
C CYS A 16 -1.61 2.43 8.16
N ALA A 17 -1.67 2.51 6.83
CA ALA A 17 -2.63 1.78 6.02
C ALA A 17 -2.45 0.27 6.17
N VAL A 18 -1.22 -0.25 6.06
CA VAL A 18 -0.93 -1.68 6.19
C VAL A 18 -1.26 -2.18 7.60
N LYS A 19 -0.91 -1.44 8.65
CA LYS A 19 -1.27 -1.79 10.04
C LYS A 19 -2.78 -1.82 10.30
N SER A 20 -3.57 -1.14 9.46
CA SER A 20 -5.03 -1.12 9.55
C SER A 20 -5.71 -2.32 8.86
N LEU A 21 -4.96 -3.13 8.10
CA LEU A 21 -5.50 -4.29 7.37
C LEU A 21 -6.06 -5.34 8.32
N LYS A 22 -7.24 -5.87 7.99
CA LYS A 22 -7.89 -6.93 8.76
C LYS A 22 -7.28 -8.29 8.42
N LYS A 23 -6.88 -9.03 9.45
CA LYS A 23 -6.41 -10.42 9.35
C LYS A 23 -7.57 -11.39 9.13
N GLY A 24 -7.28 -12.59 8.61
CA GLY A 24 -8.23 -13.68 8.39
C GLY A 24 -9.23 -13.42 7.27
N LYS A 25 -8.85 -12.62 6.26
CA LYS A 25 -9.67 -12.34 5.08
C LYS A 25 -9.28 -13.27 3.93
N ALA A 26 -10.25 -13.61 3.08
CA ALA A 26 -9.98 -14.34 1.86
C ALA A 26 -9.07 -13.50 0.95
N VAL A 27 -8.14 -14.18 0.27
CA VAL A 27 -7.22 -13.54 -0.69
C VAL A 27 -7.96 -13.02 -1.92
N GLY A 28 -7.38 -12.00 -2.55
CA GLY A 28 -7.79 -11.54 -3.87
C GLY A 28 -7.31 -12.46 -5.00
N PRO A 29 -7.52 -12.05 -6.26
CA PRO A 29 -7.02 -12.77 -7.45
C PRO A 29 -5.48 -12.88 -7.51
N ASP A 30 -4.78 -12.02 -6.77
CA ASP A 30 -3.32 -12.04 -6.59
C ASP A 30 -2.83 -13.15 -5.65
N PHE A 31 -3.75 -13.81 -4.94
CA PHE A 31 -3.48 -14.83 -3.93
C PHE A 31 -2.60 -14.34 -2.76
N LEU A 32 -2.54 -13.02 -2.52
CA LEU A 32 -1.78 -12.44 -1.42
C LEU A 32 -2.67 -12.22 -0.19
N LEU A 33 -2.17 -12.66 0.97
CA LEU A 33 -2.81 -12.44 2.26
C LEU A 33 -2.42 -11.05 2.80
N ASN A 34 -3.36 -10.40 3.49
CA ASN A 34 -3.07 -9.17 4.24
C ASN A 34 -1.92 -9.36 5.23
N GLU A 35 -1.84 -10.56 5.82
CA GLU A 35 -0.80 -10.98 6.74
C GLU A 35 0.60 -10.85 6.15
N TYR A 36 0.78 -11.15 4.85
CA TYR A 36 2.08 -10.99 4.21
C TYR A 36 2.54 -9.54 4.27
N PHE A 37 1.65 -8.60 3.97
CA PHE A 37 1.97 -7.18 4.09
C PHE A 37 2.20 -6.77 5.54
N THR A 38 1.33 -7.16 6.49
CA THR A 38 1.48 -6.74 7.88
C THR A 38 2.75 -7.27 8.57
N GLU A 39 3.20 -8.47 8.19
CA GLU A 39 4.36 -9.12 8.80
C GLU A 39 5.70 -8.78 8.10
N SER A 40 5.66 -8.18 6.89
CA SER A 40 6.87 -7.81 6.13
C SER A 40 6.95 -6.32 5.75
N ILE A 41 6.10 -5.48 6.36
CA ILE A 41 6.03 -4.06 6.02
C ILE A 41 7.32 -3.31 6.34
N ASP A 42 8.10 -3.76 7.31
CA ASP A 42 9.42 -3.21 7.63
C ASP A 42 10.40 -3.30 6.45
N ILE A 43 10.23 -4.31 5.59
CA ILE A 43 11.02 -4.49 4.37
C ILE A 43 10.33 -3.81 3.18
N LEU A 44 9.02 -4.01 3.02
CA LEU A 44 8.28 -3.61 1.82
C LEU A 44 7.83 -2.14 1.80
N CYS A 45 7.89 -1.41 2.93
CA CYS A 45 7.28 -0.08 3.02
C CYS A 45 7.84 0.90 1.98
N ALA A 46 9.16 0.91 1.77
CA ALA A 46 9.80 1.78 0.79
C ALA A 46 9.34 1.44 -0.63
N ASP A 47 9.39 0.16 -1.02
CA ASP A 47 8.99 -0.28 -2.36
C ASP A 47 7.50 -0.02 -2.64
N LEU A 48 6.63 -0.23 -1.65
CA LEU A 48 5.20 0.06 -1.77
C LEU A 48 4.94 1.56 -1.90
N CYS A 49 5.66 2.40 -1.14
CA CYS A 49 5.58 3.85 -1.23
C CYS A 49 5.98 4.34 -2.63
N ASP A 50 7.09 3.83 -3.17
CA ASP A 50 7.55 4.18 -4.52
C ASP A 50 6.57 3.69 -5.59
N LEU A 51 6.04 2.46 -5.45
CA LEU A 51 5.03 1.91 -6.36
C LEU A 51 3.76 2.77 -6.39
N PHE A 52 3.22 3.14 -5.22
CA PHE A 52 1.99 3.94 -5.18
C PHE A 52 2.21 5.35 -5.72
N ASN A 53 3.37 5.96 -5.47
CA ASN A 53 3.72 7.24 -6.07
C ASN A 53 3.90 7.14 -7.59
N ALA A 54 4.51 6.06 -8.09
CA ALA A 54 4.62 5.83 -9.52
C ALA A 54 3.25 5.69 -10.20
N ILE A 55 2.30 4.98 -9.57
CA ILE A 55 0.91 4.89 -10.05
C ILE A 55 0.23 6.27 -10.02
N LEU A 56 0.42 7.03 -8.92
CA LEU A 56 -0.17 8.36 -8.75
C LEU A 56 0.33 9.36 -9.81
N GLU A 57 1.63 9.37 -10.08
CA GLU A 57 2.27 10.27 -11.03
C GLU A 57 1.97 9.89 -12.49
N SER A 58 2.07 8.59 -12.80
CA SER A 58 1.87 8.11 -14.18
C SER A 58 0.40 8.01 -14.59
N GLY A 59 -0.52 7.85 -13.63
CA GLY A 59 -1.91 7.49 -13.87
C GLY A 59 -2.09 6.09 -14.46
N PHE A 60 -1.03 5.27 -14.47
CA PHE A 60 -1.06 3.91 -14.99
C PHE A 60 -1.33 2.91 -13.86
N PHE A 61 -2.36 2.08 -14.03
CA PHE A 61 -2.77 1.07 -13.06
C PHE A 61 -2.43 -0.34 -13.55
N PRO A 62 -2.06 -1.27 -12.66
CA PRO A 62 -1.88 -2.66 -13.04
C PRO A 62 -3.14 -3.25 -13.68
N ASP A 63 -2.96 -4.02 -14.76
CA ASP A 63 -4.03 -4.81 -15.34
C ASP A 63 -4.49 -5.92 -14.39
N LYS A 64 -5.73 -6.39 -14.56
CA LYS A 64 -6.34 -7.45 -13.74
C LYS A 64 -5.76 -8.83 -14.02
#